data_AF-A0A6A6ZSI7-F1
#
_entry.id   AF-A0A6A6ZSI7-F1
#
_cell.length_a   1.000
_cell.length_b   1.000
_cell.length_c   1.000
_cell.angle_alpha   90.00
_cell.angle_beta   90.00
_cell.angle_gamma   90.00
#
_symmetry.space_group_name_H-M   'P 1'
#
loop_
_entity.id
_entity.type
_entity.pdbx_description
1 polymer ?
#
loop_
_entity_poly.entity_id
_entity_poly.type
_entity_poly.pdbx_seq_one_letter_code
_entity_poly.pdbx_strand_id
1 'polypeptide(L)'
;MFKSLSSKYSQALTTFTHKSLGLLPVKKGDFIPLFQTAWLSSFKKDLILKAFKATGVWPRNREAVLKKFKQQHPANSKTSNFTSLEDADWRKLREVVQEVVKAGAEREANQVTQALHSYQVQNQLLLHENKGLRESLSTKKKRKNHGRKLDLQKEGEYHGGAEWWSPRSFKRASERQAQKEQDELEENLQKAERKQIKASNALLKKRLQEEKRVKRERLKEEREKEKERKAQKQAQKKQQKEMEKQAADAWKFARQS
;
A
#
# COMPACT_ATOMS: atom_id res chain seq x y z
N MET A 1 -3.32 17.13 -39.15
CA MET A 1 -3.06 16.96 -37.70
C MET A 1 -3.94 15.87 -37.08
N PHE A 2 -5.25 15.86 -37.33
CA PHE A 2 -6.12 14.82 -36.75
C PHE A 2 -5.87 13.41 -37.29
N LYS A 3 -5.45 13.25 -38.56
CA LYS A 3 -5.03 11.95 -39.11
C LYS A 3 -3.81 11.35 -38.41
N SER A 4 -2.84 12.17 -37.99
CA SER A 4 -1.70 11.66 -37.21
C SER A 4 -2.15 11.26 -35.80
N LEU A 5 -3.07 12.02 -35.20
CA LEU A 5 -3.65 11.66 -33.90
C LEU A 5 -4.37 10.31 -33.95
N SER A 6 -5.24 10.08 -34.94
CA SER A 6 -5.95 8.82 -35.07
C SER A 6 -4.99 7.65 -35.30
N SER A 7 -3.99 7.81 -36.17
CA SER A 7 -2.96 6.79 -36.40
C SER A 7 -2.16 6.46 -35.14
N LYS A 8 -1.74 7.47 -34.37
CA LYS A 8 -1.03 7.27 -33.10
C LYS A 8 -1.90 6.64 -32.03
N TYR A 9 -3.18 6.99 -31.99
CA TYR A 9 -4.13 6.38 -31.06
C TYR A 9 -4.37 4.90 -31.41
N SER A 10 -4.53 4.56 -32.70
CA SER A 10 -4.59 3.17 -33.15
C SER A 10 -3.32 2.40 -32.76
N GLN A 11 -2.13 2.99 -32.94
CA GLN A 11 -0.86 2.38 -32.47
C GLN A 11 -0.85 2.19 -30.94
N ALA A 12 -1.35 3.16 -30.17
CA ALA A 12 -1.46 3.06 -28.72
C ALA A 12 -2.42 1.92 -28.29
N LEU A 13 -3.52 1.74 -29.00
CA LEU A 13 -4.44 0.62 -28.77
C LEU A 13 -3.79 -0.72 -29.09
N THR A 14 -3.14 -0.86 -30.25
CA THR A 14 -2.44 -2.09 -30.64
C THR A 14 -1.35 -2.44 -29.63
N THR A 15 -0.53 -1.46 -29.22
CA THR A 15 0.50 -1.67 -28.19
C THR A 15 -0.09 -2.04 -26.82
N PHE A 16 -1.23 -1.47 -26.42
CA PHE A 16 -1.94 -1.88 -25.21
C PHE A 16 -2.41 -3.35 -25.29
N THR A 17 -2.98 -3.75 -26.43
CA THR A 17 -3.41 -5.14 -26.67
C THR A 17 -2.23 -6.10 -26.62
N HIS A 18 -1.11 -5.77 -27.26
CA HIS A 18 0.11 -6.58 -27.20
C HIS A 18 0.69 -6.66 -25.78
N LYS A 19 0.79 -5.53 -25.06
CA LYS A 19 1.28 -5.51 -23.67
C LYS A 19 0.44 -6.35 -22.72
N SER A 20 -0.87 -6.37 -22.95
CA SER A 20 -1.80 -7.14 -22.13
C SER A 20 -2.02 -8.57 -22.62
N LEU A 21 -1.44 -8.94 -23.77
CA LEU A 21 -1.69 -10.21 -24.47
C LEU A 21 -3.20 -10.49 -24.65
N GLY A 22 -4.03 -9.44 -24.72
CA GLY A 22 -5.49 -9.55 -24.77
C GLY A 22 -6.17 -9.93 -23.44
N LEU A 23 -5.42 -10.11 -22.34
CA LEU A 23 -5.98 -10.46 -21.01
C LEU A 23 -6.77 -9.31 -20.36
N LEU A 24 -6.56 -8.09 -20.83
CA LEU A 24 -7.24 -6.90 -20.32
C LEU A 24 -8.11 -6.27 -21.40
N PRO A 25 -9.44 -6.25 -21.22
CA PRO A 25 -10.29 -5.46 -22.09
C PRO A 25 -10.03 -3.97 -21.88
N VAL A 26 -10.10 -3.21 -22.96
CA VAL A 26 -10.10 -1.75 -22.94
C VAL A 26 -11.43 -1.29 -22.31
N LYS A 27 -11.34 -0.47 -21.28
CA LYS A 27 -12.47 0.16 -20.59
C LYS A 27 -12.44 1.67 -20.80
N LYS A 28 -13.55 2.36 -20.51
CA LYS A 28 -13.64 3.83 -20.58
C LYS A 28 -12.53 4.54 -19.79
N GLY A 29 -12.10 3.97 -18.66
CA GLY A 29 -11.01 4.52 -17.85
C GLY A 29 -9.63 4.52 -18.51
N ASP A 30 -9.41 3.69 -19.54
CA ASP A 30 -8.13 3.65 -20.26
C ASP A 30 -8.05 4.67 -21.39
N PHE A 31 -9.19 5.31 -21.73
CA PHE A 31 -9.24 6.31 -22.79
C PHE A 31 -8.27 7.47 -22.54
N ILE A 32 -8.29 8.06 -21.34
CA ILE A 32 -7.49 9.26 -21.05
C ILE A 32 -5.98 8.96 -21.15
N PRO A 33 -5.43 7.90 -20.51
CA PRO A 33 -4.02 7.56 -20.68
C PRO A 33 -3.64 7.31 -22.15
N LEU A 34 -4.41 6.50 -22.88
CA LEU A 34 -4.13 6.18 -24.28
C LEU A 34 -4.21 7.43 -25.16
N PHE A 35 -5.23 8.25 -24.97
CA PHE A 35 -5.42 9.52 -25.66
C PHE A 35 -4.27 10.49 -25.38
N GLN A 36 -3.87 10.65 -24.12
CA GLN A 36 -2.75 11.53 -23.76
C GLN A 36 -1.44 11.09 -24.42
N THR A 37 -1.14 9.79 -24.43
CA THR A 37 0.07 9.29 -25.12
C THR A 37 0.04 9.59 -26.62
N ALA A 38 -1.11 9.39 -27.27
CA ALA A 38 -1.29 9.69 -28.70
C ALA A 38 -1.24 11.20 -28.97
N TRP A 39 -1.84 12.01 -28.10
CA TRP A 39 -1.88 13.46 -28.18
C TRP A 39 -0.47 14.06 -28.10
N LEU A 40 0.28 13.71 -27.06
CA LEU A 40 1.66 14.16 -26.87
C LEU A 40 2.60 13.72 -28.01
N SER A 41 2.34 12.53 -28.57
CA SER A 41 3.08 12.05 -29.74
C SER A 41 2.76 12.82 -31.02
N SER A 42 1.51 13.25 -31.18
CA SER A 42 1.00 13.86 -32.43
C SER A 42 1.15 15.38 -32.47
N PHE A 43 0.90 16.07 -31.36
CA PHE A 43 0.94 17.53 -31.26
C PHE A 43 2.32 18.04 -30.85
N LYS A 44 3.36 17.51 -31.50
CA LYS A 44 4.72 18.06 -31.38
C LYS A 44 4.87 19.28 -32.27
N LYS A 45 5.64 20.28 -31.82
CA LYS A 45 5.91 21.52 -32.58
C LYS A 45 6.31 21.21 -34.03
N ASP A 46 7.22 20.26 -34.24
CA ASP A 46 7.69 19.89 -35.58
C ASP A 46 6.60 19.27 -36.46
N LEU A 47 5.73 18.44 -35.88
CA LEU A 47 4.61 17.82 -36.59
C LEU A 47 3.54 18.84 -36.94
N ILE A 48 3.29 19.79 -36.04
CA ILE A 48 2.37 20.91 -36.26
C ILE A 48 2.90 21.79 -37.41
N LEU A 49 4.18 22.18 -37.37
CA LEU A 49 4.82 22.95 -38.44
C LEU A 49 4.81 22.19 -39.78
N LYS A 50 5.13 20.89 -39.77
CA LYS A 50 5.02 20.05 -40.98
C LYS A 50 3.59 19.95 -41.50
N ALA A 51 2.59 19.91 -40.62
CA ALA A 51 1.18 19.88 -41.02
C ALA A 51 0.74 21.19 -41.67
N PHE A 52 1.12 22.35 -41.10
CA PHE A 52 0.86 23.67 -41.71
C PHE A 52 1.59 23.86 -43.05
N LYS A 53 2.82 23.33 -43.15
CA LYS A 53 3.57 23.31 -44.42
C LYS A 53 2.88 22.43 -45.46
N ALA A 54 2.37 21.26 -45.05
CA ALA A 54 1.69 20.33 -45.93
C ALA A 54 0.35 20.87 -46.45
N THR A 55 -0.39 21.63 -45.63
CA THR A 55 -1.62 22.32 -46.06
C THR A 55 -1.35 23.56 -46.91
N GLY A 56 -0.09 23.98 -47.07
CA GLY A 56 0.29 25.17 -47.85
C GLY A 56 -0.14 26.49 -47.22
N VAL A 57 -0.67 26.46 -45.99
CA VAL A 57 -1.12 27.65 -45.25
C VAL A 57 0.09 28.45 -44.77
N TRP A 58 1.13 27.77 -44.27
CA TRP A 58 2.35 28.43 -43.79
C TRP A 58 3.58 27.52 -43.84
N PRO A 59 4.76 27.98 -44.32
CA PRO A 59 4.97 29.24 -45.03
C PRO A 59 4.21 29.25 -46.37
N ARG A 60 3.74 30.42 -46.80
CA ARG A 60 3.07 30.61 -48.10
C ARG A 60 4.09 30.45 -49.23
N ASN A 61 4.41 29.20 -49.56
CA ASN A 61 5.46 28.86 -50.51
C ASN A 61 4.87 28.34 -51.83
N ARG A 62 4.81 29.21 -52.83
CA ARG A 62 4.27 28.93 -54.18
C ARG A 62 5.03 27.79 -54.89
N GLU A 63 6.31 27.59 -54.58
CA GLU A 63 7.17 26.59 -55.22
C GLU A 63 7.17 25.22 -54.52
N ALA A 64 6.45 25.07 -53.40
CA ALA A 64 6.41 23.80 -52.66
C ALA A 64 5.84 22.64 -53.49
N VAL A 65 4.97 22.93 -54.46
CA VAL A 65 4.44 21.95 -55.42
C VAL A 65 5.52 21.55 -56.43
N LEU A 66 6.29 22.51 -56.95
CA LEU A 66 7.35 22.28 -57.93
C LEU A 66 8.50 21.45 -57.37
N LYS A 67 8.82 21.61 -56.08
CA LYS A 67 9.85 20.80 -55.41
C LYS A 67 9.45 19.33 -55.21
N LYS A 68 8.16 18.97 -55.21
CA LYS A 68 7.70 17.57 -55.11
C LYS A 68 8.04 16.73 -56.35
N PHE A 69 8.19 17.37 -57.51
CA PHE A 69 8.53 16.72 -58.77
C PHE A 69 10.05 16.57 -58.98
N LYS A 70 10.88 17.16 -58.11
CA LYS A 70 12.33 16.97 -58.10
C LYS A 70 12.67 15.94 -57.03
N GLN A 71 12.80 14.68 -57.42
CA GLN A 71 13.27 13.62 -56.51
C GLN A 71 14.68 13.98 -56.01
N GLN A 72 14.84 14.14 -54.71
CA GLN A 72 16.16 14.14 -54.07
C GLN A 72 16.33 12.82 -53.34
N HIS A 73 17.37 12.06 -53.73
CA HIS A 73 17.83 10.90 -53.00
C HIS A 73 18.44 11.37 -51.68
N PRO A 74 17.93 10.93 -50.52
CA PRO A 74 18.59 11.23 -49.25
C PRO A 74 19.91 10.46 -49.20
N ALA A 75 21.01 11.20 -48.99
CA ALA A 75 22.31 10.62 -48.70
C ALA A 75 22.23 9.85 -47.37
N ASN A 76 22.67 8.59 -47.41
CA ASN A 76 22.80 7.72 -46.23
C ASN A 76 23.72 8.40 -45.20
N SER A 77 23.17 8.83 -44.07
CA SER A 77 23.96 9.32 -42.95
C SER A 77 24.65 8.14 -42.27
N LYS A 78 25.98 8.17 -42.27
CA LYS A 78 26.86 7.18 -41.66
C LYS A 78 26.65 7.12 -40.13
N THR A 79 26.47 5.88 -39.70
CA THR A 79 26.80 5.25 -38.40
C THR A 79 27.39 6.15 -37.31
N SER A 80 26.65 6.25 -36.19
CA SER A 80 27.07 6.81 -34.92
C SER A 80 27.88 5.79 -34.08
N ASN A 81 28.99 6.26 -33.50
CA ASN A 81 29.89 5.47 -32.65
C ASN A 81 29.38 5.30 -31.21
N PHE A 82 29.84 4.21 -30.59
CA PHE A 82 29.47 3.57 -29.33
C PHE A 82 29.63 4.41 -28.05
N THR A 83 28.75 4.20 -27.06
CA THR A 83 29.00 4.59 -25.65
C THR A 83 28.45 3.62 -24.57
N SER A 84 27.66 2.57 -24.85
CA SER A 84 27.24 1.63 -23.80
C SER A 84 26.88 0.23 -24.32
N LEU A 85 27.29 -0.80 -23.56
CA LEU A 85 27.09 -2.24 -23.83
C LEU A 85 25.65 -2.71 -23.67
N GLU A 86 24.74 -1.87 -23.15
CA GLU A 86 23.33 -2.21 -22.94
C GLU A 86 22.50 -2.25 -24.23
N ASP A 87 22.98 -1.60 -25.30
CA ASP A 87 22.37 -1.56 -26.64
C ASP A 87 23.31 -2.20 -27.70
N ALA A 88 23.88 -3.38 -27.40
CA ALA A 88 24.72 -4.09 -28.35
C ALA A 88 23.88 -4.61 -29.54
N ASP A 89 23.92 -3.88 -30.65
CA ASP A 89 23.45 -4.35 -31.95
C ASP A 89 24.17 -5.66 -32.30
N TRP A 90 23.43 -6.77 -32.42
CA TRP A 90 23.98 -8.10 -32.75
C TRP A 90 24.85 -8.09 -34.02
N ARG A 91 24.62 -7.14 -34.92
CA ARG A 91 25.44 -6.89 -36.12
C ARG A 91 26.87 -6.52 -35.78
N LYS A 92 27.06 -5.71 -34.74
CA LYS A 92 28.38 -5.30 -34.24
C LYS A 92 29.06 -6.42 -33.46
N LEU A 93 28.30 -7.23 -32.71
CA LEU A 93 28.84 -8.47 -32.10
C LEU A 93 29.30 -9.47 -33.16
N ARG A 94 28.56 -9.59 -34.26
CA ARG A 94 28.95 -10.41 -35.41
C ARG A 94 30.24 -9.91 -36.05
N GLU A 95 30.42 -8.61 -36.21
CA GLU A 95 31.66 -8.01 -36.74
C GLU A 95 32.87 -8.40 -35.86
N VAL A 96 32.78 -8.23 -34.54
CA VAL A 96 33.84 -8.63 -33.60
C VAL A 96 34.13 -10.14 -33.66
N VAL A 97 33.09 -10.97 -33.74
CA VAL A 97 33.26 -12.43 -33.88
C VAL A 97 33.96 -12.77 -35.20
N GLN A 98 33.63 -12.08 -36.29
CA GLN A 98 34.28 -12.28 -37.58
C GLN A 98 35.75 -11.83 -37.61
N GLU A 99 36.13 -10.81 -36.85
CA GLU A 99 37.53 -10.36 -36.71
C GLU A 99 38.43 -11.41 -36.00
N VAL A 100 37.86 -12.19 -35.08
CA VAL A 100 38.60 -13.14 -34.23
C VAL A 100 38.67 -14.55 -34.85
N VAL A 101 37.77 -14.89 -35.77
CA VAL A 101 37.63 -16.25 -36.32
C VAL A 101 38.71 -16.55 -37.38
N LYS A 102 39.43 -17.65 -37.20
CA LYS A 102 40.44 -18.14 -38.15
C LYS A 102 39.79 -18.69 -39.43
N ALA A 103 40.48 -18.55 -40.56
CA ALA A 103 40.05 -19.10 -41.84
C ALA A 103 39.77 -20.61 -41.74
N GLY A 104 38.53 -21.02 -42.04
CA GLY A 104 38.04 -22.41 -41.93
C GLY A 104 36.97 -22.65 -40.85
N ALA A 105 36.93 -21.84 -39.77
CA ALA A 105 35.95 -21.98 -38.68
C ALA A 105 34.70 -21.08 -38.85
N GLU A 106 34.54 -20.44 -40.01
CA GLU A 106 33.46 -19.47 -40.28
C GLU A 106 32.06 -20.08 -40.17
N ARG A 107 31.89 -21.35 -40.54
CA ARG A 107 30.58 -22.04 -40.47
C ARG A 107 30.12 -22.20 -39.03
N GLU A 108 31.00 -22.67 -38.16
CA GLU A 108 30.74 -22.86 -36.73
C GLU A 108 30.50 -21.50 -36.05
N ALA A 109 31.32 -20.49 -36.37
CA ALA A 109 31.14 -19.13 -35.86
C ALA A 109 29.81 -18.50 -36.30
N ASN A 110 29.38 -18.73 -37.54
CA ASN A 110 28.08 -18.27 -38.03
C ASN A 110 26.92 -18.98 -37.34
N GLN A 111 27.02 -20.28 -37.06
CA GLN A 111 26.02 -21.02 -36.29
C GLN A 111 25.89 -20.46 -34.87
N VAL A 112 27.01 -20.21 -34.19
CA VAL A 112 27.02 -19.60 -32.86
C VAL A 112 26.43 -18.20 -32.89
N THR A 113 26.79 -17.39 -33.88
CA THR A 113 26.24 -16.03 -34.04
C THR A 113 24.73 -16.05 -34.29
N GLN A 114 24.25 -16.99 -35.11
CA GLN A 114 22.83 -17.15 -35.40
C GLN A 114 22.04 -17.61 -34.16
N ALA A 115 22.60 -18.55 -33.39
CA ALA A 115 22.04 -18.98 -32.12
C ALA A 115 22.02 -17.83 -31.09
N LEU A 116 23.10 -17.06 -30.99
CA LEU A 116 23.17 -15.88 -30.12
C LEU A 116 22.10 -14.86 -30.50
N HIS A 117 21.94 -14.56 -31.80
CA HIS A 117 20.89 -13.66 -32.28
C HIS A 117 19.49 -14.19 -31.94
N SER A 118 19.22 -15.49 -32.13
CA SER A 118 17.91 -16.05 -31.78
C SER A 118 17.64 -15.96 -30.28
N TYR A 119 18.64 -16.25 -29.42
CA TYR A 119 18.52 -16.06 -27.98
C TYR A 119 18.35 -14.60 -27.57
N GLN A 120 19.05 -13.67 -28.21
CA GLN A 120 18.91 -12.24 -27.94
C GLN A 120 17.49 -11.76 -28.25
N VAL A 121 16.95 -12.14 -29.42
CA VAL A 121 15.57 -11.80 -29.82
C VAL A 121 14.56 -12.43 -28.85
N GLN A 122 14.75 -13.70 -28.49
CA GLN A 122 13.90 -14.38 -27.49
C GLN A 122 13.93 -13.66 -26.14
N ASN A 123 15.11 -13.30 -25.65
CA ASN A 123 15.25 -12.57 -24.38
C ASN A 123 14.57 -11.20 -24.43
N GLN A 124 14.74 -10.44 -25.52
CA GLN A 124 14.06 -9.15 -25.69
C GLN A 124 12.54 -9.32 -25.69
N LEU A 125 12.03 -10.31 -26.43
CA LEU A 125 10.60 -10.61 -26.48
C LEU A 125 10.08 -10.98 -25.08
N LEU A 126 10.77 -11.87 -24.36
CA LEU A 126 10.43 -12.26 -22.99
C LEU A 126 10.47 -11.07 -22.02
N LEU A 127 11.43 -10.16 -22.15
CA LEU A 127 11.52 -8.95 -21.32
C LEU A 127 10.33 -8.01 -21.58
N HIS A 128 9.99 -7.78 -22.84
CA HIS A 128 8.84 -6.97 -23.23
C HIS A 128 7.51 -7.57 -22.75
N GLU A 129 7.34 -8.88 -22.88
CA GLU A 129 6.16 -9.61 -22.38
C GLU A 129 6.05 -9.54 -20.87
N ASN A 130 7.13 -9.85 -20.13
CA ASN A 130 7.14 -9.77 -18.67
C ASN A 130 6.81 -8.35 -18.17
N LYS A 131 7.38 -7.32 -18.82
CA LYS A 131 7.06 -5.92 -18.50
C LYS A 131 5.59 -5.61 -18.78
N GLY A 132 5.06 -6.01 -19.93
CA GLY A 132 3.66 -5.84 -20.30
C GLY A 132 2.69 -6.53 -19.33
N LEU A 133 3.01 -7.77 -18.92
CA LEU A 133 2.25 -8.53 -17.94
C LEU A 133 2.27 -7.87 -16.56
N ARG A 134 3.42 -7.37 -16.09
CA ARG A 134 3.53 -6.62 -14.82
C ARG A 134 2.68 -5.34 -14.84
N GLU A 135 2.76 -4.57 -15.93
CA GLU A 135 1.94 -3.36 -16.13
C GLU A 135 0.44 -3.72 -16.14
N SER A 136 0.07 -4.79 -16.84
CA SER A 136 -1.30 -5.29 -16.94
C SER A 136 -1.83 -5.78 -15.59
N LEU A 137 -1.03 -6.49 -14.81
CA LEU A 137 -1.41 -6.94 -13.48
C LEU A 137 -1.63 -5.74 -12.54
N SER A 138 -0.76 -4.73 -12.60
CA SER A 138 -0.91 -3.48 -11.85
C SER A 138 -2.22 -2.76 -12.21
N THR A 139 -2.52 -2.59 -13.50
CA THR A 139 -3.78 -1.95 -13.93
C THR A 139 -5.01 -2.77 -13.52
N LYS A 140 -4.95 -4.11 -13.59
CA LYS A 140 -6.02 -5.00 -13.11
C LYS A 140 -6.27 -4.82 -11.62
N LYS A 141 -5.22 -4.77 -10.80
CA LYS A 141 -5.31 -4.50 -9.35
C LYS A 141 -5.92 -3.12 -9.09
N LYS A 142 -5.47 -2.09 -9.80
CA LYS A 142 -6.06 -0.74 -9.71
C LYS A 142 -7.55 -0.72 -10.07
N ARG A 143 -7.98 -1.49 -11.07
CA ARG A 143 -9.41 -1.61 -11.44
C ARG A 143 -10.24 -2.32 -10.35
N LYS A 144 -9.68 -3.33 -9.69
CA LYS A 144 -10.34 -4.05 -8.58
C LYS A 144 -10.41 -3.21 -7.30
N ASN A 145 -9.41 -2.36 -7.07
CA ASN A 145 -9.39 -1.48 -5.91
C ASN A 145 -10.24 -0.24 -6.21
N HIS A 146 -11.55 -0.35 -5.99
CA HIS A 146 -12.43 0.81 -5.99
C HIS A 146 -12.11 1.59 -4.72
N GLY A 147 -11.29 2.64 -4.83
CA GLY A 147 -10.96 3.48 -3.68
C GLY A 147 -12.22 4.03 -3.01
N ARG A 148 -12.08 4.50 -1.76
CA ARG A 148 -13.16 5.23 -1.07
C ARG A 148 -13.58 6.40 -1.96
N LYS A 149 -14.87 6.47 -2.29
CA LYS A 149 -15.41 7.57 -3.09
C LYS A 149 -15.28 8.86 -2.29
N LEU A 150 -14.80 9.91 -2.93
CA LEU A 150 -14.77 11.23 -2.33
C LEU A 150 -16.21 11.73 -2.18
N ASP A 151 -16.61 12.06 -0.97
CA ASP A 151 -17.96 12.53 -0.67
C ASP A 151 -18.10 14.00 -1.07
N LEU A 152 -18.40 14.24 -2.35
CA LEU A 152 -18.68 15.58 -2.86
C LEU A 152 -20.09 15.99 -2.45
N GLN A 153 -20.19 16.95 -1.52
CA GLN A 153 -21.46 17.49 -1.06
C GLN A 153 -21.84 18.70 -1.90
N LYS A 154 -23.12 18.79 -2.27
CA LYS A 154 -23.66 19.93 -3.03
C LYS A 154 -23.62 21.18 -2.16
N GLU A 155 -23.05 22.26 -2.70
CA GLU A 155 -23.08 23.57 -2.06
C GLU A 155 -24.32 24.32 -2.58
N GLY A 156 -25.46 24.12 -1.92
CA GLY A 156 -26.73 24.79 -2.21
C GLY A 156 -27.74 23.98 -3.03
N GLU A 157 -28.93 24.58 -3.22
CA GLU A 157 -30.07 24.02 -3.95
C GLU A 157 -29.92 24.29 -5.46
N TYR A 158 -29.13 23.48 -6.15
CA TYR A 158 -29.10 23.48 -7.61
C TYR A 158 -30.07 22.41 -8.15
N HIS A 159 -31.08 22.84 -8.88
CA HIS A 159 -32.15 21.97 -9.42
C HIS A 159 -31.92 21.50 -10.88
N GLY A 160 -30.74 21.75 -11.47
CA GLY A 160 -30.41 21.24 -12.79
C GLY A 160 -29.88 19.80 -12.75
N GLY A 161 -30.25 18.97 -13.73
CA GLY A 161 -29.86 17.55 -13.78
C GLY A 161 -28.36 17.27 -14.02
N ALA A 162 -27.55 18.29 -14.35
CA ALA A 162 -26.11 18.18 -14.52
C ALA A 162 -25.36 18.85 -13.35
N GLU A 163 -24.63 18.06 -12.58
CA GLU A 163 -23.84 18.53 -11.44
C GLU A 163 -22.42 18.92 -11.88
N TRP A 164 -22.09 20.20 -11.72
CA TRP A 164 -20.74 20.71 -11.98
C TRP A 164 -19.96 20.84 -10.68
N TRP A 165 -18.85 20.11 -10.60
CA TRP A 165 -17.95 20.16 -9.44
C TRP A 165 -16.80 21.13 -9.69
N SER A 166 -16.68 22.14 -8.84
CA SER A 166 -15.53 23.05 -8.88
C SER A 166 -14.30 22.42 -8.19
N PRO A 167 -13.06 22.78 -8.55
CA PRO A 167 -11.86 22.31 -7.84
C PRO A 167 -11.89 22.58 -6.33
N ARG A 168 -12.60 23.63 -5.90
CA ARG A 168 -12.79 23.95 -4.48
C ARG A 168 -13.63 22.88 -3.74
N SER A 169 -14.66 22.34 -4.38
CA SER A 169 -15.49 21.26 -3.80
C SER A 169 -14.67 19.99 -3.52
N PHE A 170 -13.73 19.64 -4.41
CA PHE A 170 -12.80 18.52 -4.22
C PHE A 170 -11.86 18.74 -3.03
N LYS A 171 -11.30 19.94 -2.89
CA LYS A 171 -10.47 20.29 -1.72
C LYS A 171 -11.24 20.12 -0.42
N ARG A 172 -12.44 20.71 -0.32
CA ARG A 172 -13.29 20.60 0.88
C ARG A 172 -13.67 19.17 1.22
N ALA A 173 -14.00 18.35 0.22
CA ALA A 173 -14.30 16.94 0.45
C ALA A 173 -13.06 16.16 0.93
N SER A 174 -11.87 16.52 0.45
CA SER A 174 -10.61 15.90 0.88
C SER A 174 -10.26 16.30 2.31
N GLU A 175 -10.43 17.57 2.67
CA GLU A 175 -10.28 18.07 4.04
C GLU A 175 -11.23 17.35 5.01
N ARG A 176 -12.50 17.15 4.63
CA ARG A 176 -13.46 16.36 5.44
C ARG A 176 -13.04 14.91 5.61
N GLN A 177 -12.48 14.27 4.59
CA GLN A 177 -11.97 12.90 4.73
C GLN A 177 -10.77 12.85 5.67
N ALA A 178 -9.83 13.79 5.55
CA ALA A 178 -8.69 13.87 6.44
C ALA A 178 -9.11 14.08 7.91
N GLN A 179 -10.10 14.93 8.16
CA GLN A 179 -10.68 15.11 9.50
C GLN A 179 -11.31 13.82 10.03
N LYS A 180 -12.14 13.13 9.24
CA LYS A 180 -12.73 11.84 9.64
C LYS A 180 -11.66 10.79 9.96
N GLU A 181 -10.58 10.73 9.18
CA GLU A 181 -9.47 9.81 9.43
C GLU A 181 -8.74 10.16 10.73
N GLN A 182 -8.55 11.45 11.04
CA GLN A 182 -7.99 11.90 12.32
C GLN A 182 -8.91 11.53 13.49
N ASP A 183 -10.21 11.83 13.38
CA ASP A 183 -11.21 11.49 14.40
C ASP A 183 -11.26 9.98 14.66
N GLU A 184 -11.24 9.15 13.60
CA GLU A 184 -11.20 7.68 13.71
C GLU A 184 -9.93 7.20 14.42
N LEU A 185 -8.78 7.81 14.14
CA LEU A 185 -7.52 7.49 14.82
C LEU A 185 -7.58 7.86 16.31
N GLU A 186 -8.04 9.07 16.63
CA GLU A 186 -8.21 9.54 18.01
C GLU A 186 -9.18 8.65 18.81
N GLU A 187 -10.32 8.30 18.21
CA GLU A 187 -11.27 7.38 18.85
C GLU A 187 -10.66 6.01 19.13
N ASN A 188 -9.87 5.48 18.21
CA ASN A 188 -9.21 4.20 18.39
C ASN A 188 -8.15 4.24 19.50
N LEU A 189 -7.40 5.35 19.60
CA LEU A 189 -6.47 5.60 20.69
C LEU A 189 -7.22 5.68 22.04
N GLN A 190 -8.28 6.48 22.12
CA GLN A 190 -9.11 6.59 23.33
C GLN A 190 -9.73 5.23 23.72
N LYS A 191 -10.18 4.42 22.76
CA LYS A 191 -10.68 3.06 23.04
C LYS A 191 -9.59 2.17 23.61
N ALA A 192 -8.35 2.28 23.14
CA ALA A 192 -7.22 1.54 23.68
C ALA A 192 -6.87 1.99 25.11
N GLU A 193 -6.80 3.29 25.36
CA GLU A 193 -6.55 3.86 26.70
C GLU A 193 -7.64 3.45 27.70
N ARG A 194 -8.92 3.52 27.30
CA ARG A 194 -10.04 3.06 28.13
C ARG A 194 -9.93 1.58 28.47
N LYS A 195 -9.46 0.74 27.55
CA LYS A 195 -9.20 -0.69 27.84
C LYS A 195 -8.07 -0.86 28.86
N GLN A 196 -7.00 -0.08 28.75
CA GLN A 196 -5.89 -0.13 29.70
C GLN A 196 -6.32 0.33 31.11
N ILE A 197 -7.04 1.45 31.22
CA ILE A 197 -7.57 1.96 32.49
C ILE A 197 -8.54 0.96 33.14
N LYS A 198 -9.40 0.32 32.34
CA LYS A 198 -10.30 -0.72 32.86
C LYS A 198 -9.51 -1.92 33.40
N ALA A 199 -8.46 -2.35 32.72
CA ALA A 199 -7.61 -3.44 33.18
C ALA A 199 -6.88 -3.09 34.49
N SER A 200 -6.29 -1.90 34.59
CA SER A 200 -5.61 -1.45 35.81
C SER A 200 -6.58 -1.32 36.99
N ASN A 201 -7.75 -0.72 36.78
CA ASN A 201 -8.79 -0.60 37.81
C ASN A 201 -9.32 -1.98 38.27
N ALA A 202 -9.46 -2.94 37.34
CA ALA A 202 -9.85 -4.30 37.69
C ALA A 202 -8.79 -4.98 38.57
N LEU A 203 -7.49 -4.79 38.27
CA LEU A 203 -6.39 -5.29 39.10
C LEU A 203 -6.40 -4.65 40.49
N LEU A 204 -6.55 -3.33 40.59
CA LEU A 204 -6.64 -2.61 41.88
C LEU A 204 -7.85 -3.10 42.70
N LYS A 205 -9.01 -3.31 42.07
CA LYS A 205 -10.19 -3.83 42.74
C LYS A 205 -9.97 -5.25 43.29
N LYS A 206 -9.27 -6.12 42.56
CA LYS A 206 -8.89 -7.45 43.03
C LYS A 206 -7.97 -7.36 44.25
N ARG A 207 -6.94 -6.51 44.22
CA ARG A 207 -6.04 -6.27 45.36
C ARG A 207 -6.79 -5.79 46.60
N LEU A 208 -7.69 -4.81 46.45
CA LEU A 208 -8.52 -4.32 47.55
C LEU A 208 -9.47 -5.39 48.11
N GLN A 209 -9.98 -6.29 47.27
CA GLN A 209 -10.81 -7.42 47.71
C GLN A 209 -9.98 -8.45 48.48
N GLU A 210 -8.77 -8.79 48.03
CA GLU A 210 -7.83 -9.65 48.74
C GLU A 210 -7.48 -9.07 50.12
N GLU A 211 -7.10 -7.79 50.20
CA GLU A 211 -6.80 -7.13 51.46
C GLU A 211 -7.99 -7.14 52.43
N LYS A 212 -9.22 -6.91 51.92
CA LYS A 212 -10.44 -7.00 52.75
C LYS A 212 -10.69 -8.42 53.24
N ARG A 213 -10.39 -9.45 52.45
CA ARG A 213 -10.50 -10.85 52.87
C ARG A 213 -9.48 -11.17 53.98
N VAL A 214 -8.22 -10.80 53.78
CA VAL A 214 -7.16 -10.96 54.78
C VAL A 214 -7.49 -10.23 56.08
N LYS A 215 -7.99 -8.99 56.02
CA LYS A 215 -8.44 -8.25 57.22
C LYS A 215 -9.58 -8.96 57.96
N ARG A 216 -10.53 -9.55 57.22
CA ARG A 216 -11.64 -10.32 57.82
C ARG A 216 -11.15 -11.60 58.49
N GLU A 217 -10.20 -12.29 57.88
CA GLU A 217 -9.56 -13.48 58.46
C GLU A 217 -8.81 -13.13 59.74
N ARG A 218 -7.97 -12.09 59.72
CA ARG A 218 -7.28 -11.60 60.92
C ARG A 218 -8.24 -11.24 62.06
N LEU A 219 -9.34 -10.54 61.75
CA LEU A 219 -10.36 -10.22 62.76
C LEU A 219 -11.08 -11.47 63.31
N LYS A 220 -11.26 -12.52 62.51
CA LYS A 220 -11.81 -13.79 62.99
C LYS A 220 -10.83 -14.50 63.92
N GLU A 221 -9.57 -14.61 63.52
CA GLU A 221 -8.51 -15.20 64.35
C GLU A 221 -8.35 -14.45 65.69
N GLU A 222 -8.40 -13.12 65.68
CA GLU A 222 -8.37 -12.32 66.90
C GLU A 222 -9.57 -12.60 67.80
N ARG A 223 -10.78 -12.71 67.23
CA ARG A 223 -11.99 -13.06 67.98
C ARG A 223 -11.92 -14.48 68.56
N GLU A 224 -11.36 -15.43 67.84
CA GLU A 224 -11.16 -16.81 68.33
C GLU A 224 -10.14 -16.84 69.47
N LYS A 225 -8.99 -16.18 69.31
CA LYS A 225 -8.00 -16.02 70.39
C LYS A 225 -8.58 -15.31 71.62
N GLU A 226 -9.44 -14.31 71.44
CA GLU A 226 -10.10 -13.63 72.56
C GLU A 226 -11.11 -14.54 73.27
N LYS A 227 -11.87 -15.35 72.52
CA LYS A 227 -12.77 -16.37 73.08
C LYS A 227 -11.99 -17.43 73.85
N GLU A 228 -10.88 -17.92 73.31
CA GLU A 228 -9.99 -18.86 73.99
C GLU A 228 -9.42 -18.26 75.27
N ARG A 229 -8.92 -17.02 75.24
CA ARG A 229 -8.44 -16.32 76.46
C ARG A 229 -9.55 -16.13 77.49
N LYS A 230 -10.78 -15.81 77.06
CA LYS A 230 -11.94 -15.69 77.96
C LYS A 230 -12.31 -17.05 78.56
N ALA A 231 -12.32 -18.11 77.77
CA ALA A 231 -12.56 -19.48 78.23
C ALA A 231 -11.50 -19.94 79.24
N GLN A 232 -10.21 -19.69 78.94
CA GLN A 232 -9.09 -19.96 79.86
C GLN A 232 -9.23 -19.18 81.17
N LYS A 233 -9.54 -17.87 81.11
CA LYS A 233 -9.78 -17.05 82.32
C LYS A 233 -10.99 -17.56 83.13
N GLN A 234 -12.06 -18.00 82.47
CA GLN A 234 -13.21 -18.58 83.14
C GLN A 234 -12.88 -19.92 83.79
N ALA A 235 -12.12 -20.79 83.11
CA ALA A 235 -11.64 -22.05 83.65
C ALA A 235 -10.74 -21.82 84.88
N GLN A 236 -9.79 -20.88 84.81
CA GLN A 236 -8.96 -20.48 85.94
C GLN A 236 -9.79 -19.93 87.11
N LYS A 237 -10.80 -19.10 86.85
CA LYS A 237 -11.72 -18.61 87.89
C LYS A 237 -12.54 -19.73 88.52
N LYS A 238 -12.99 -20.72 87.75
CA LYS A 238 -13.70 -21.89 88.29
C LYS A 238 -12.78 -22.71 89.18
N GLN A 239 -11.55 -22.98 88.72
CA GLN A 239 -10.52 -23.65 89.51
C GLN A 239 -10.21 -22.88 90.80
N GLN A 240 -10.02 -21.56 90.74
CA GLN A 240 -9.83 -20.73 91.94
C GLN A 240 -11.02 -20.81 92.91
N LYS A 241 -12.26 -20.75 92.40
CA LYS A 241 -13.45 -20.89 93.25
C LYS A 241 -13.59 -22.28 93.87
N GLU A 242 -13.20 -23.33 93.15
CA GLU A 242 -13.17 -24.69 93.70
C GLU A 242 -12.09 -24.84 94.77
N MET A 243 -10.90 -24.27 94.55
CA MET A 243 -9.83 -24.21 95.56
C MET A 243 -10.25 -23.37 96.78
N GLU A 244 -10.95 -22.25 96.59
CA GLU A 244 -11.51 -21.44 97.68
C GLU A 244 -12.61 -22.17 98.45
N LYS A 245 -13.48 -22.93 97.76
CA LYS A 245 -14.48 -23.78 98.41
C LYS A 245 -13.82 -24.90 99.20
N GLN A 246 -12.82 -25.58 98.63
CA GLN A 246 -12.05 -26.60 99.33
C GLN A 246 -11.30 -26.01 100.54
N ALA A 247 -10.76 -24.79 100.43
CA ALA A 247 -10.14 -24.08 101.55
C ALA A 247 -11.18 -23.65 102.61
N ALA A 248 -12.38 -23.23 102.21
CA ALA A 248 -13.47 -22.87 103.12
C ALA A 248 -14.06 -24.10 103.83
N ASP A 249 -14.18 -25.23 103.14
CA ASP A 249 -14.60 -26.50 103.70
C ASP A 249 -13.52 -27.07 104.64
N ALA A 250 -12.22 -26.97 104.28
CA ALA A 250 -11.11 -27.29 105.17
C ALA A 250 -11.06 -26.37 106.41
N TRP A 251 -11.38 -25.08 106.26
CA TRP A 251 -11.48 -24.13 107.38
C TRP A 251 -12.68 -24.41 108.29
N LYS A 252 -13.81 -24.85 107.73
CA LYS A 252 -14.97 -25.32 108.51
C LYS A 252 -14.67 -26.62 109.26
N PHE A 253 -13.93 -27.55 108.64
CA PHE A 253 -13.51 -28.81 109.26
C PHE A 253 -12.51 -28.57 110.42
N ALA A 254 -11.58 -27.62 110.26
CA ALA A 254 -10.62 -27.23 111.31
C ALA A 254 -11.25 -26.48 112.50
N ARG A 255 -12.50 -26.03 112.40
CA ARG A 255 -13.23 -25.31 113.47
C ARG A 255 -14.10 -26.23 114.34
N GLN A 256 -14.20 -27.51 113.98
CA GLN A 256 -14.93 -28.54 114.73
C GLN A 256 -13.99 -29.53 115.46
N SER A 257 -12.71 -29.18 115.61
CA SER A 257 -11.76 -29.81 116.54
C SER A 257 -11.27 -28.76 117.54
#